data_AF-A0A7C5D6B9-F1
#
_entry.id   AF-A0A7C5D6B9-F1
#
_cell.length_a   1.000
_cell.length_b   1.000
_cell.length_c   1.000
_cell.angle_alpha   90.00
_cell.angle_beta   90.00
_cell.angle_gamma   90.00
#
_symmetry.space_group_name_H-M   'P 1'
#
loop_
_entity.id
_entity.type
_entity.pdbx_description
1 polymer ?
#
loop_
_entity_poly.entity_id
_entity_poly.type
_entity_poly.pdbx_seq_one_letter_code
_entity_poly.pdbx_strand_id
1 'polypeptide(L)'
;MKNYIKIHPWKIIEEGFDPQYKKVSESLFSIGNGKMGMRGNFPETYSGESLEGNYLAGIYYPDKTKVGWWKNGYPEYFAKVLNAVK
;
A
#
# COMPACT_ATOMS: atom_id res chain seq x y z
N MET A 1 -12.52 -11.56 -12.83
CA MET A 1 -12.71 -10.43 -11.90
C MET A 1 -13.37 -10.96 -10.63
N LYS A 2 -12.95 -10.51 -9.45
CA LYS A 2 -13.51 -10.92 -8.16
C LYS A 2 -14.68 -9.99 -7.82
N ASN A 3 -15.89 -10.52 -7.64
CA ASN A 3 -17.12 -9.75 -7.38
C ASN A 3 -17.54 -9.89 -5.92
N TYR A 4 -16.78 -9.29 -5.00
CA TYR A 4 -17.04 -9.34 -3.55
C TYR A 4 -17.38 -7.98 -2.93
N ILE A 5 -17.29 -6.91 -3.72
CA ILE A 5 -17.66 -5.55 -3.33
C ILE A 5 -19.10 -5.30 -3.76
N LYS A 6 -19.93 -4.83 -2.82
CA LYS A 6 -21.32 -4.45 -3.08
C LYS A 6 -21.39 -3.15 -3.85
N ILE A 7 -22.17 -3.16 -4.93
CA ILE A 7 -22.39 -1.97 -5.77
C ILE A 7 -23.23 -0.95 -5.00
N HIS A 8 -22.70 0.26 -4.86
CA HIS A 8 -23.40 1.40 -4.26
C HIS A 8 -22.96 2.70 -4.96
N PRO A 9 -23.87 3.67 -5.19
CA PRO A 9 -23.58 4.84 -6.02
C PRO A 9 -22.45 5.73 -5.50
N TRP A 10 -22.25 5.76 -4.17
CA TRP A 10 -21.30 6.67 -3.51
C TRP A 10 -20.36 5.99 -2.52
N LYS A 11 -20.42 4.67 -2.39
CA LYS A 11 -19.69 3.94 -1.35
C LYS A 11 -19.05 2.71 -1.95
N ILE A 12 -17.87 2.39 -1.45
CA ILE A 12 -17.27 1.08 -1.60
C ILE A 12 -17.65 0.31 -0.34
N ILE A 13 -18.26 -0.87 -0.50
CA ILE A 13 -18.76 -1.66 0.63
C ILE A 13 -18.31 -3.11 0.44
N GLU A 14 -17.60 -3.64 1.43
CA GLU A 14 -17.33 -5.07 1.59
C GLU A 14 -18.27 -5.60 2.69
N GLU A 15 -19.01 -6.67 2.40
CA GLU A 15 -19.88 -7.32 3.38
C GLU A 15 -19.24 -8.63 3.84
N GLY A 16 -18.99 -8.75 5.14
CA GLY A 16 -18.19 -9.84 5.70
C GLY A 16 -16.68 -9.60 5.57
N PHE A 17 -15.89 -10.56 6.03
CA PHE A 17 -14.43 -10.50 5.94
C PHE A 17 -13.90 -11.82 5.39
N ASP A 18 -13.18 -11.75 4.26
CA ASP A 18 -12.45 -12.87 3.69
C ASP A 18 -10.94 -12.58 3.72
N PRO A 19 -10.13 -13.33 4.49
CA PRO A 19 -8.68 -13.16 4.55
C PRO A 19 -7.99 -13.20 3.19
N GLN A 20 -8.53 -13.92 2.21
CA GLN A 20 -7.96 -14.03 0.86
C GLN A 20 -8.02 -12.71 0.07
N TYR A 21 -8.90 -11.79 0.48
CA TYR A 21 -9.05 -10.48 -0.13
C TYR A 21 -8.41 -9.35 0.67
N LYS A 22 -7.84 -9.63 1.85
CA LYS A 22 -7.29 -8.61 2.77
C LYS A 22 -6.39 -7.58 2.07
N LYS A 23 -5.38 -8.01 1.31
CA LYS A 23 -4.48 -7.10 0.58
C LYS A 23 -5.16 -6.28 -0.51
N VAL A 24 -6.21 -6.83 -1.14
CA VAL A 24 -7.00 -6.10 -2.14
C VAL A 24 -7.85 -5.05 -1.43
N SER A 25 -8.56 -5.43 -0.37
CA SER A 25 -9.39 -4.53 0.44
C SER A 25 -8.57 -3.41 1.10
N GLU A 26 -7.41 -3.71 1.67
CA GLU A 26 -6.46 -2.69 2.16
C GLU A 26 -6.08 -1.67 1.08
N SER A 27 -5.94 -2.11 -0.17
CA SER A 27 -5.65 -1.19 -1.28
C SER A 27 -6.87 -0.34 -1.60
N LEU A 28 -8.05 -0.96 -1.69
CA LEU A 28 -9.31 -0.32 -2.09
C LEU A 28 -9.81 0.70 -1.06
N PHE A 29 -9.67 0.39 0.23
CA PHE A 29 -10.09 1.24 1.35
C PHE A 29 -8.98 2.17 1.86
N SER A 30 -7.97 2.44 1.02
CA SER A 30 -6.93 3.43 1.35
C SER A 30 -7.52 4.83 1.49
N ILE A 31 -6.92 5.64 2.36
CA ILE A 31 -7.28 7.06 2.54
C ILE A 31 -6.05 7.95 2.39
N GLY A 32 -6.27 9.23 2.06
CA GLY A 32 -5.19 10.21 1.98
C GLY A 32 -5.70 11.64 1.87
N ASN A 33 -4.83 12.60 2.22
CA ASN A 33 -5.15 14.04 2.22
C ASN A 33 -4.13 14.86 1.40
N GLY A 34 -3.36 14.21 0.52
CA GLY A 34 -2.31 14.82 -0.29
C GLY A 34 -0.98 15.04 0.46
N LYS A 35 -1.00 15.26 1.78
CA LYS A 35 0.21 15.35 2.62
C LYS A 35 0.65 13.98 3.15
N MET A 36 -0.31 13.10 3.39
CA MET A 36 -0.10 11.72 3.83
C MET A 36 -1.19 10.81 3.28
N GLY A 37 -0.94 9.51 3.30
CA GLY A 37 -1.91 8.49 2.98
C GLY A 37 -1.57 7.16 3.62
N MET A 38 -2.58 6.31 3.79
CA MET A 38 -2.42 4.97 4.32
C MET A 38 -3.33 3.99 3.60
N ARG A 39 -2.93 2.72 3.62
CA ARG A 39 -3.78 1.60 3.25
C ARG A 39 -4.89 1.42 4.29
N GLY A 40 -5.95 0.70 3.95
CA GLY A 40 -7.01 0.27 4.86
C GLY A 40 -6.55 -0.79 5.87
N ASN A 41 -5.46 -0.49 6.59
CA ASN A 41 -4.86 -1.35 7.61
C ASN A 41 -5.85 -1.55 8.77
N PHE A 42 -5.79 -2.70 9.43
CA PHE A 42 -6.49 -2.85 10.71
C PHE A 42 -5.69 -2.17 11.83
N PRO A 43 -6.33 -1.37 12.69
CA PRO A 43 -5.65 -0.75 13.82
C PRO A 43 -5.20 -1.79 14.86
N GLU A 44 -5.97 -2.85 15.05
CA GLU A 44 -5.60 -4.02 15.84
C GLU A 44 -4.53 -4.90 15.17
N THR A 45 -3.92 -5.78 15.96
CA THR A 45 -2.97 -6.77 15.44
C THR A 45 -3.68 -7.76 14.52
N TYR A 46 -3.20 -7.90 13.29
CA TYR A 46 -3.64 -8.91 12.34
C TYR A 46 -2.46 -9.79 11.96
N SER A 47 -2.59 -11.11 12.14
CA SER A 47 -1.52 -12.09 11.91
C SER A 47 -1.57 -12.77 10.54
N GLY A 48 -2.61 -12.49 9.74
CA GLY A 48 -2.76 -13.03 8.39
C GLY A 48 -1.95 -12.27 7.35
N GLU A 49 -2.11 -12.65 6.09
CA GLU A 49 -1.41 -11.99 4.98
C GLU A 49 -1.93 -10.56 4.78
N SER A 50 -1.03 -9.59 4.90
CA SER A 50 -1.34 -8.16 4.88
C SER A 50 -0.17 -7.39 4.28
N LEU A 51 -0.43 -6.17 3.81
CA LEU A 51 0.61 -5.20 3.49
C LEU A 51 0.32 -3.92 4.27
N GLU A 52 0.97 -3.74 5.42
CA GLU A 52 0.90 -2.47 6.15
C GLU A 52 1.57 -1.35 5.34
N GLY A 53 0.90 -0.22 5.22
CA GLY A 53 1.41 0.93 4.49
C GLY A 53 0.84 2.25 4.98
N ASN A 54 1.73 3.12 5.47
CA ASN A 54 1.50 4.52 5.82
C ASN A 54 2.60 5.35 5.16
N TYR A 55 2.25 6.46 4.50
CA TYR A 55 3.19 7.18 3.65
C TYR A 55 3.05 8.69 3.86
N LEU A 56 4.20 9.36 3.95
CA LEU A 56 4.28 10.82 4.08
C LEU A 56 4.82 11.40 2.78
N ALA A 57 4.09 12.36 2.19
CA ALA A 57 4.48 12.98 0.94
C ALA A 57 5.84 13.69 1.09
N GLY A 58 6.74 13.45 0.12
CA GLY A 58 8.09 14.04 0.11
C GLY A 58 9.12 13.35 1.01
N ILE A 59 8.72 12.38 1.85
CA ILE A 59 9.66 11.61 2.67
C ILE A 59 10.02 10.30 1.93
N TYR A 60 11.25 10.22 1.45
CA TYR A 60 11.73 9.05 0.70
C TYR A 60 13.13 8.64 1.14
N TYR A 61 13.52 7.44 0.77
CA TYR A 61 14.86 6.90 0.97
C TYR A 61 15.52 6.57 -0.38
N PRO A 62 16.76 7.02 -0.62
CA PRO A 62 17.54 6.68 -1.81
C PRO A 62 18.14 5.28 -1.64
N ASP A 63 17.34 4.24 -1.87
CA ASP A 63 17.80 2.86 -1.74
C ASP A 63 18.83 2.54 -2.82
N LYS A 64 19.95 1.92 -2.46
CA LYS A 64 21.04 1.67 -3.42
C LYS A 64 20.55 0.81 -4.58
N THR A 65 20.90 1.19 -5.80
CA THR A 65 20.51 0.46 -7.00
C THR A 65 20.98 -1.00 -6.93
N LYS A 66 20.03 -1.93 -7.10
CA LYS A 66 20.25 -3.37 -7.18
C LYS A 66 19.79 -3.86 -8.54
N VAL A 67 20.72 -4.33 -9.35
CA VAL A 67 20.49 -4.82 -10.71
C VAL A 67 21.25 -6.12 -10.93
N GLY A 68 20.79 -6.95 -11.86
CA GLY A 68 21.52 -8.18 -12.23
C GLY A 68 22.92 -7.87 -12.80
N TRP A 69 23.00 -6.91 -13.72
CA TRP A 69 24.26 -6.47 -14.32
C TRP A 69 24.25 -4.94 -14.50
N TRP A 70 25.35 -4.28 -14.14
CA TRP A 70 25.47 -2.83 -14.25
C TRP A 70 25.60 -2.36 -15.70
N LYS A 71 25.11 -1.16 -15.99
CA LYS A 71 25.26 -0.48 -17.29
C LYS A 71 25.62 0.99 -17.07
N ASN A 72 26.36 1.54 -18.03
CA ASN A 72 26.71 2.97 -18.02
C ASN A 72 25.43 3.81 -18.06
N GLY A 73 25.34 4.78 -17.16
CA GLY A 73 24.16 5.65 -17.03
C GLY A 73 23.09 5.17 -16.05
N TYR A 74 23.28 4.01 -15.39
CA TYR A 74 22.37 3.62 -14.31
C TYR A 74 22.46 4.58 -13.11
N PRO A 75 21.31 4.92 -12.50
CA PRO A 75 21.29 5.77 -11.32
C PRO A 75 21.92 5.04 -10.15
N GLU A 76 22.51 5.80 -9.23
CA GLU A 76 23.14 5.25 -8.03
C GLU A 76 22.11 4.72 -7.01
N TYR A 77 20.88 5.23 -7.07
CA TYR A 77 19.80 4.87 -6.16
C TYR A 77 18.43 4.82 -6.84
N PHE A 78 17.49 4.16 -6.16
CA PHE A 78 16.08 4.12 -6.45
C PHE A 78 15.32 4.74 -5.28
N ALA A 79 14.67 5.89 -5.52
CA ALA A 79 13.90 6.58 -4.50
C ALA A 79 12.62 5.80 -4.15
N LYS A 80 12.42 5.51 -2.86
CA LYS A 80 11.22 4.83 -2.35
C LYS A 80 10.61 5.65 -1.24
N VAL A 81 9.30 5.89 -1.29
CA VAL A 81 8.58 6.44 -0.13
C VAL A 81 8.62 5.40 0.98
N LEU A 82 9.03 5.83 2.17
CA LEU A 82 9.16 4.94 3.31
C LEU A 82 7.77 4.61 3.87
N ASN A 83 7.60 3.36 4.30
CA ASN A 83 6.49 3.03 5.19
C ASN A 83 6.75 3.69 6.55
N ALA A 84 5.90 4.64 6.93
CA ALA A 84 5.99 5.37 8.18
C ALA A 84 5.55 4.49 9.36
N VAL A 85 6.01 4.86 10.55
CA VAL A 85 5.60 4.23 11.81
C VAL A 85 4.09 4.31 12.01
N LYS A 86 3.53 3.23 12.57
CA LYS A 86 2.15 3.13 13.02
C LYS A 86 1.95 3.89 14.34
#